data_AF-A0A960DDQ5-F1
#
_entry.id   AF-A0A960DDQ5-F1
#
_cell.length_a   1.000
_cell.length_b   1.000
_cell.length_c   1.000
_cell.angle_alpha   90.00
_cell.angle_beta   90.00
_cell.angle_gamma   90.00
#
_symmetry.space_group_name_H-M   'P 1'
#
loop_
_entity.id
_entity.type
_entity.pdbx_description
1 polymer ?
#
loop_
_entity_poly.entity_id
_entity_poly.type
_entity_poly.pdbx_seq_one_letter_code
_entity_poly.pdbx_strand_id
1 'polypeptide(L)'
;MSTIPLITEANATRDQTDALSAAKKTLGAVPNLTRAMANSPALLRGYLSLLSHLDGGALPRSTRERLAIAVAQSNGCSYCLSAH
;
A
#
# COMPACT_ATOMS: atom_id res chain seq x y z
N MET A 1 12.05 -10.12 -1.11
CA MET A 1 10.96 -10.80 -0.37
C MET A 1 10.76 -10.10 0.97
N SER A 2 9.55 -10.09 1.52
CA SER A 2 9.28 -9.47 2.83
C SER A 2 10.00 -10.22 3.95
N THR A 3 10.66 -9.50 4.85
CA THR A 3 11.22 -10.03 6.11
C THR A 3 10.18 -10.04 7.24
N ILE A 4 9.07 -9.33 7.06
CA ILE A 4 7.93 -9.31 7.98
C ILE A 4 6.90 -10.36 7.49
N PRO A 5 6.28 -11.14 8.40
CA PRO A 5 5.21 -12.07 8.04
C PRO A 5 4.09 -11.36 7.27
N LEU A 6 3.61 -11.97 6.18
CA LEU A 6 2.49 -11.40 5.44
C LEU A 6 1.17 -11.89 6.02
N ILE A 7 0.29 -10.95 6.36
CA ILE A 7 -1.06 -11.29 6.80
C ILE A 7 -1.90 -11.69 5.57
N THR A 8 -2.54 -12.84 5.69
CA THR A 8 -3.40 -13.48 4.69
C THR A 8 -4.79 -13.64 5.26
N GLU A 9 -5.77 -13.94 4.41
CA GLU A 9 -7.15 -14.17 4.85
C GLU A 9 -7.24 -15.36 5.82
N ALA A 10 -6.34 -16.34 5.71
CA ALA A 10 -6.33 -17.53 6.54
C ALA A 10 -5.84 -17.30 7.98
N ASN A 11 -5.06 -16.25 8.23
CA ASN A 11 -4.42 -16.01 9.53
C ASN A 11 -4.69 -14.60 10.12
N ALA A 12 -5.53 -13.80 9.45
CA ALA A 12 -5.89 -12.47 9.90
C ALA A 12 -6.84 -12.52 11.12
N THR A 13 -6.59 -11.65 12.09
CA THR A 13 -7.61 -11.28 13.07
C THR A 13 -8.71 -10.45 12.41
N ARG A 14 -9.83 -10.25 13.09
CA ARG A 14 -10.93 -9.42 12.57
C ARG A 14 -10.47 -8.00 12.18
N ASP A 15 -9.72 -7.32 13.05
CA ASP A 15 -9.23 -5.96 12.76
C ASP A 15 -8.27 -5.92 11.56
N GLN A 16 -7.47 -6.97 11.38
CA GLN A 16 -6.59 -7.09 10.22
C GLN A 16 -7.39 -7.33 8.93
N THR A 17 -8.41 -8.18 8.97
CA THR A 17 -9.32 -8.41 7.85
C THR A 17 -10.04 -7.13 7.43
N ASP A 18 -10.52 -6.34 8.39
CA ASP A 18 -11.17 -5.06 8.12
C ASP A 18 -10.18 -4.06 7.50
N ALA A 19 -8.96 -3.97 8.00
CA ALA A 19 -7.92 -3.11 7.45
C ALA A 19 -7.47 -3.54 6.03
N LEU A 20 -7.34 -4.84 5.76
CA LEU A 20 -7.03 -5.38 4.43
C LEU A 20 -8.18 -5.17 3.44
N SER A 21 -9.42 -5.24 3.92
CA SER A 21 -10.61 -4.94 3.12
C SER A 21 -10.65 -3.46 2.73
N ALA A 22 -10.28 -2.56 3.64
CA ALA A 22 -10.10 -1.14 3.33
C ALA A 22 -9.00 -0.94 2.27
N ALA A 23 -7.88 -1.65 2.38
CA ALA A 23 -6.83 -1.61 1.36
C ALA A 23 -7.33 -2.03 -0.03
N LYS A 24 -8.10 -3.13 -0.11
CA LYS A 24 -8.72 -3.59 -1.36
C LYS A 24 -9.67 -2.55 -1.95
N LYS A 25 -10.45 -1.86 -1.11
CA LYS A 25 -11.37 -0.80 -1.55
C LYS A 25 -10.64 0.41 -2.10
N THR A 26 -9.55 0.84 -1.46
CA THR A 26 -8.77 2.02 -1.87
C THR A 26 -7.90 1.74 -3.09
N LEU A 27 -7.26 0.58 -3.16
CA LEU A 27 -6.22 0.27 -4.17
C LEU A 27 -6.72 -0.67 -5.28
N GLY A 28 -7.90 -1.27 -5.14
CA GLY A 28 -8.41 -2.32 -6.05
C GLY A 28 -7.79 -3.70 -5.83
N ALA A 29 -6.74 -3.80 -5.03
CA ALA A 29 -6.04 -5.05 -4.72
C ALA A 29 -5.48 -5.04 -3.29
N VAL A 30 -4.89 -6.15 -2.85
CA VAL A 30 -4.20 -6.28 -1.56
C VAL A 30 -2.73 -6.66 -1.81
N PRO A 31 -1.86 -5.67 -2.15
CA PRO A 31 -0.45 -5.91 -2.43
C PRO A 31 0.30 -6.43 -1.20
N ASN A 32 1.46 -7.07 -1.41
CA ASN A 32 2.30 -7.56 -0.31
C ASN A 32 2.68 -6.46 0.70
N LEU A 33 2.83 -5.21 0.28
CA LEU A 33 3.08 -4.09 1.21
C LEU A 33 1.94 -3.92 2.22
N THR A 34 0.68 -3.96 1.78
CA THR A 34 -0.46 -3.80 2.69
C THR A 34 -0.65 -5.04 3.57
N ARG A 35 -0.32 -6.24 3.06
CA ARG A 35 -0.24 -7.47 3.86
C ARG A 35 0.82 -7.41 4.96
N ALA A 36 1.97 -6.82 4.68
CA ALA A 36 3.01 -6.60 5.68
C ALA A 36 2.58 -5.53 6.70
N MET A 37 2.01 -4.41 6.24
CA MET A 37 1.50 -3.36 7.13
C MET A 37 0.37 -3.83 8.03
N ALA A 38 -0.43 -4.82 7.62
CA ALA A 38 -1.51 -5.37 8.43
C ALA A 38 -1.05 -6.07 9.73
N ASN A 39 0.26 -6.30 9.93
CA ASN A 39 0.79 -6.62 11.27
C ASN A 39 0.50 -5.49 12.28
N SER A 40 0.28 -4.25 11.80
CA SER A 40 -0.24 -3.12 12.55
C SER A 40 -1.40 -2.47 11.78
N PRO A 41 -2.66 -2.82 12.09
CA PRO A 41 -3.83 -2.22 11.44
C PRO A 41 -3.87 -0.68 11.50
N ALA A 42 -3.32 -0.08 12.58
CA ALA A 42 -3.17 1.37 12.69
C ALA A 42 -2.23 1.94 11.62
N LEU A 43 -1.08 1.30 11.36
CA LEU A 43 -0.16 1.69 10.29
C LEU A 43 -0.84 1.61 8.92
N LEU A 44 -1.51 0.49 8.63
CA LEU A 44 -2.17 0.31 7.34
C LEU A 44 -3.26 1.37 7.12
N ARG A 45 -4.10 1.64 8.12
CA ARG A 45 -5.13 2.69 8.04
C ARG A 45 -4.53 4.08 7.81
N GLY A 46 -3.46 4.42 8.52
CA GLY A 46 -2.77 5.71 8.35
C GLY A 46 -2.18 5.85 6.94
N TYR A 47 -1.55 4.81 6.43
CA TYR A 47 -1.02 4.79 5.06
C TYR A 47 -2.13 4.97 4.01
N LEU A 48 -3.24 4.25 4.12
CA LEU A 48 -4.36 4.38 3.20
C LEU A 48 -4.99 5.78 3.24
N SER A 49 -5.14 6.36 4.43
CA SER A 49 -5.63 7.74 4.59
C SER A 49 -4.71 8.74 3.88
N LEU A 50 -3.39 8.61 4.04
CA LEU A 50 -2.42 9.45 3.34
C LEU A 50 -2.59 9.36 1.82
N LEU A 51 -2.69 8.14 1.27
CA LEU A 51 -2.89 7.95 -0.17
C LEU A 51 -4.18 8.63 -0.66
N SER A 52 -5.30 8.40 0.04
CA SER A 52 -6.58 9.00 -0.33
C SER A 52 -6.58 10.53 -0.26
N HIS A 53 -5.83 11.13 0.68
CA HIS A 53 -5.68 12.58 0.73
C HIS A 53 -4.83 13.12 -0.43
N LEU A 54 -3.74 12.43 -0.79
CA LEU A 54 -2.89 12.83 -1.92
C LEU A 54 -3.60 12.71 -3.28
N ASP A 55 -4.60 11.82 -3.39
CA ASP A 55 -5.40 11.69 -4.61
C ASP A 55 -6.19 12.97 -4.96
N GLY A 56 -6.56 13.76 -3.96
CA GLY A 56 -7.21 15.07 -4.11
C GLY A 56 -6.26 16.25 -4.35
N GLY A 57 -4.94 15.99 -4.46
CA GLY A 57 -3.94 17.03 -4.72
C GLY A 57 -3.96 17.56 -6.16
N ALA A 58 -3.19 18.63 -6.40
CA ALA A 58 -3.17 19.31 -7.70
C ALA A 58 -2.54 18.49 -8.86
N LEU A 59 -1.73 17.48 -8.55
CA LEU A 59 -1.06 16.67 -9.56
C LEU A 59 -1.99 15.58 -10.10
N PRO A 60 -2.16 15.48 -11.44
CA PRO A 60 -2.91 14.38 -12.04
C PRO A 60 -2.29 13.02 -11.73
N ARG A 61 -3.12 11.96 -11.68
CA ARG A 61 -2.68 10.60 -11.35
C ARG A 61 -1.47 10.14 -12.17
N SER A 62 -1.49 10.31 -13.50
CA SER A 62 -0.38 9.89 -14.37
C SER A 62 0.94 10.57 -14.04
N THR A 63 0.92 11.81 -13.56
CA THR A 63 2.12 12.51 -13.09
C THR A 63 2.59 11.96 -11.75
N ARG A 64 1.68 11.65 -10.83
CA ARG A 64 2.03 11.01 -9.54
C ARG A 64 2.69 9.65 -9.74
N GLU A 65 2.17 8.82 -10.65
CA GLU A 65 2.78 7.51 -10.95
C GLU A 65 4.19 7.64 -11.56
N ARG A 66 4.39 8.58 -12.50
CA ARG A 66 5.73 8.84 -13.06
C ARG A 66 6.73 9.31 -11.99
N LEU A 67 6.27 10.13 -11.05
CA LEU A 67 7.09 10.54 -9.90
C LEU A 67 7.41 9.33 -9.00
N ALA A 68 6.43 8.47 -8.72
CA ALA A 68 6.65 7.26 -7.93
C ALA A 68 7.68 6.32 -8.58
N ILE A 69 7.60 6.10 -9.91
CA ILE A 69 8.58 5.32 -10.68
C ILE A 69 9.98 5.95 -10.59
N ALA A 70 10.09 7.26 -10.80
CA ALA A 70 11.37 7.96 -10.75
C ALA A 70 12.03 7.86 -9.36
N VAL A 71 11.24 8.05 -8.29
CA VAL A 71 11.70 7.89 -6.91
C VAL A 71 12.07 6.44 -6.61
N ALA A 72 11.28 5.48 -7.09
CA ALA A 72 11.56 4.06 -6.93
C ALA A 72 12.87 3.65 -7.61
N GLN A 73 13.12 4.14 -8.83
CA GLN A 73 14.39 3.94 -9.55
C GLN A 73 15.57 4.54 -8.78
N SER A 74 15.43 5.78 -8.32
CA SER A 74 16.48 6.47 -7.56
C SER A 74 16.81 5.75 -6.25
N ASN A 75 15.82 5.14 -5.61
CA ASN A 75 15.99 4.41 -4.35
C ASN A 75 16.35 2.93 -4.55
N GLY A 76 16.45 2.44 -5.79
CA GLY A 76 16.68 1.02 -6.07
C GLY A 76 15.57 0.09 -5.58
N CYS A 77 14.34 0.60 -5.43
CA CYS A 77 13.21 -0.18 -4.92
C CYS A 77 12.55 -1.00 -6.04
N SER A 78 13.01 -2.24 -6.23
CA SER A 78 12.45 -3.15 -7.26
C SER A 78 10.97 -3.45 -7.07
N TYR A 79 10.51 -3.56 -5.83
CA TYR A 79 9.08 -3.74 -5.53
C TYR A 79 8.24 -2.54 -5.98
N CYS A 80 8.70 -1.33 -5.67
CA CYS A 80 8.01 -0.09 -6.01
C CYS A 80 7.98 0.11 -7.53
N LEU A 81 9.10 -0.16 -8.22
CA LEU A 81 9.18 -0.13 -9.69
C LEU A 81 8.24 -1.14 -10.38
N SER A 82 7.94 -2.25 -9.72
CA SER A 82 7.01 -3.24 -10.27
C SER A 82 5.55 -2.89 -9.98
N ALA A 83 5.31 -2.07 -8.96
CA ALA A 83 3.97 -1.74 -8.48
C ALA A 83 3.38 -0.47 -9.11
N HIS A 84 4.23 0.46 -9.54
CA HIS A 84 3.87 1.74 -10.17
C HIS A 84 4.23 1.73 -11.65
#